data_AF-A0A7L1C994-F1
#
_entry.id   AF-A0A7L1C994-F1
#
_cell.length_a   1.000
_cell.length_b   1.000
_cell.length_c   1.000
_cell.angle_alpha   90.00
_cell.angle_beta   90.00
_cell.angle_gamma   90.00
#
_symmetry.space_group_name_H-M   'P 1'
#
loop_
_entity.id
_entity.type
_entity.pdbx_description
1 polymer ?
#
loop_
_entity_poly.entity_id
_entity_poly.type
_entity_poly.pdbx_seq_one_letter_code
_entity_poly.pdbx_strand_id
1 'polypeptide(L)' 'SKGALGFQHPVRLYLPKSKSQKFLANIGEKVLASFPVRATIHFYNDDAESEEEE' A
#
# COMPACT_ATOMS: atom_id res chain seq x y z
N SER A 1 -11.26 5.26 -10.75
CA SER A 1 -11.35 3.79 -10.94
C SER A 1 -12.79 3.42 -11.26
N LYS A 2 -13.08 3.10 -12.52
CA LYS A 2 -14.25 2.28 -12.86
C LYS A 2 -13.76 0.84 -12.78
N GLY A 3 -14.29 0.04 -11.86
CA GLY A 3 -13.94 -1.38 -11.78
C GLY A 3 -14.27 -2.09 -13.10
N ALA A 4 -13.61 -3.23 -13.35
CA ALA A 4 -13.60 -3.96 -14.62
C ALA A 4 -14.97 -4.42 -15.18
N LEU A 5 -16.11 -4.13 -14.53
CA LEU A 5 -17.46 -4.53 -14.95
C LEU A 5 -18.54 -3.46 -14.75
N GLY A 6 -18.18 -2.18 -14.53
CA GLY A 6 -19.17 -1.11 -14.32
C GLY A 6 -19.97 -1.21 -13.00
N PHE A 7 -19.80 -2.29 -12.23
CA PHE A 7 -20.33 -2.41 -10.88
C PHE A 7 -19.61 -1.43 -9.94
N GLN A 8 -20.37 -0.45 -9.43
CA GLN A 8 -19.93 0.42 -8.35
C GLN A 8 -20.58 -0.06 -7.06
N HIS A 9 -19.76 -0.58 -6.14
CA HIS A 9 -20.23 -0.96 -4.83
C HIS A 9 -20.86 0.26 -4.12
N PRO A 10 -22.06 0.15 -3.51
CA PRO A 10 -22.77 1.30 -2.93
C PRO A 10 -22.06 1.88 -1.70
N VAL A 11 -21.24 1.07 -1.03
CA VAL A 11 -20.39 1.50 0.08
C VAL A 11 -19.01 1.90 -0.43
N ARG A 12 -18.59 3.12 -0.10
CA ARG A 12 -17.22 3.61 -0.29
C ARG A 12 -16.46 3.55 1.03
N LEU A 13 -15.32 2.89 1.02
CA LEU A 13 -14.37 2.94 2.13
C LEU A 13 -13.48 4.17 1.96
N TYR A 14 -13.37 4.99 2.99
CA TYR A 14 -12.51 6.16 3.02
C TYR A 14 -11.32 5.89 3.93
N LEU A 15 -10.11 5.91 3.35
CA LEU A 15 -8.87 5.86 4.11
C LEU A 15 -8.18 7.22 4.03
N PRO A 16 -7.89 7.88 5.18
CA PRO A 16 -7.12 9.11 5.16
C PRO A 16 -5.74 8.86 4.54
N LYS A 17 -5.36 9.65 3.53
CA LYS A 17 -4.03 9.54 2.89
C LYS A 17 -2.90 9.62 3.92
N SER A 18 -3.02 10.49 4.92
CA SER A 18 -2.06 10.63 6.03
C SER A 18 -1.92 9.37 6.91
N LYS A 19 -2.83 8.41 6.80
CA LYS A 19 -2.81 7.15 7.56
C LYS A 19 -2.59 5.93 6.65
N SER A 20 -2.38 6.11 5.35
CA SER A 20 -2.22 5.00 4.39
C SER A 20 -1.03 4.12 4.76
N GLN A 21 0.10 4.73 5.10
CA GLN A 21 1.33 4.03 5.47
C GLN A 21 1.15 3.20 6.74
N LYS A 22 0.52 3.79 7.78
CA LYS A 22 0.20 3.07 9.03
C LYS A 22 -0.74 1.89 8.77
N PHE A 23 -1.74 2.08 7.91
CA PHE A 23 -2.67 1.01 7.56
C PHE A 23 -1.95 -0.12 6.82
N LEU A 24 -1.13 0.22 5.82
CA LEU A 24 -0.39 -0.75 5.01
C LEU A 24 0.63 -1.52 5.87
N ALA A 25 1.32 -0.84 6.79
CA ALA A 25 2.23 -1.47 7.73
C ALA A 25 1.51 -2.49 8.63
N ASN A 26 0.38 -2.14 9.23
CA ASN A 26 -0.40 -3.04 10.08
C ASN A 26 -0.94 -4.27 9.33
N ILE A 27 -1.43 -4.09 8.11
CA ILE A 27 -1.84 -5.22 7.26
C ILE A 27 -0.61 -6.08 6.91
N GLY A 28 0.51 -5.45 6.56
CA GLY A 28 1.78 -6.12 6.31
C GLY A 28 2.21 -6.99 7.48
N GLU A 29 2.25 -6.45 8.70
CA GLU A 29 2.61 -7.19 9.92
C GLU A 29 1.78 -8.46 10.11
N LYS A 30 0.45 -8.37 9.91
CA LYS A 30 -0.44 -9.54 10.02
C LYS A 30 -0.13 -10.62 9.00
N VAL A 31 0.21 -10.22 7.77
CA VAL A 31 0.60 -11.14 6.71
C VAL A 31 1.97 -11.75 7.03
N LEU A 32 2.95 -10.95 7.44
CA LEU A 32 4.29 -11.40 7.80
C LEU A 32 4.28 -12.40 8.97
N ALA A 33 3.34 -12.26 9.92
CA ALA A 33 3.17 -13.19 11.04
C ALA A 33 2.78 -14.61 10.62
N SER A 34 2.28 -14.81 9.39
CA SER A 34 1.96 -16.14 8.85
C SER A 34 3.14 -16.84 8.20
N PHE A 35 4.27 -16.16 7.98
CA PHE A 35 5.45 -16.80 7.43
C PHE A 35 6.15 -17.66 8.49
N PRO A 36 6.63 -18.86 8.10
CA PRO A 36 7.28 -19.80 9.03
C PRO A 36 8.64 -19.29 9.55
N VAL A 37 9.18 -18.25 8.94
CA VAL A 37 10.41 -17.56 9.32
C VAL A 37 10.16 -16.06 9.42
N ARG A 38 10.98 -15.34 10.20
CA ARG A 38 10.84 -13.89 10.39
C ARG A 38 10.99 -13.18 9.04
N ALA A 39 9.93 -12.48 8.63
CA ALA A 39 9.92 -11.61 7.47
C ALA A 39 9.64 -10.16 7.90
N THR A 40 10.15 -9.19 7.14
CA THR A 40 9.97 -7.75 7.40
C THR A 40 9.48 -7.03 6.15
N ILE A 41 8.84 -5.87 6.32
CA ILE A 41 8.40 -4.99 5.22
C ILE A 41 9.19 -3.69 5.29
N HIS A 42 9.75 -3.28 4.14
CA HIS A 42 10.46 -2.01 3.99
C HIS A 42 9.84 -1.23 2.83
N PHE A 43 9.46 0.02 3.11
CA PHE A 43 9.01 0.95 2.09
C PHE A 43 10.25 1.67 1.53
N TYR A 44 10.46 1.57 0.22
CA TYR A 44 11.45 2.39 -0.48
C TYR A 44 10.79 3.69 -0.95
N ASN A 45 11.58 4.74 -1.08
CA ASN A 45 11.12 5.96 -1.71
C ASN A 45 11.15 5.73 -3.23
N ASP A 46 10.01 5.85 -3.89
CA ASP A 46 9.90 5.70 -5.35
C ASP A 46 10.07 7.03 -6.08
N ASP A 47 10.54 8.07 -5.36
CA ASP A 47 11.19 9.23 -5.95
C ASP A 47 12.43 8.73 -6.71
N ALA A 48 12.20 8.24 -7.93
CA ALA A 48 13.16 8.36 -9.00
C ALA A 48 13.32 9.87 -9.20
N GLU A 49 14.18 10.47 -8.38
CA GLU A 49 14.89 11.68 -8.72
C GLU A 49 15.39 11.41 -10.14
N SER A 50 14.69 12.01 -11.10
CA SER A 50 15.09 11.95 -12.49
C SER A 50 16.46 12.61 -12.46
N GLU A 51 17.50 11.79 -12.55
CA GLU A 51 18.85 12.23 -12.86
C GLU A 51 18.76 12.94 -14.21
N GLU A 52 18.29 14.20 -14.20
CA GLU A 52 18.63 15.18 -15.22
C GLU A 52 20.12 15.39 -15.05
N GLU A 53 20.88 14.57 -15.80
CA GLU A 53 22.30 14.73 -16.07
C GLU A 53 22.56 16.19 -16.45
N GLU A 54 23.30 16.90 -15.58
CA GLU A 54 23.89 18.21 -15.88
C GLU A 54 25.11 18.07 -16.81
#